data_AF-A0A224XPA5-F1
#
_entry.id   AF-A0A224XPA5-F1
#
_cell.length_a   1.000
_cell.length_b   1.000
_cell.length_c   1.000
_cell.angle_alpha   90.00
_cell.angle_beta   90.00
_cell.angle_gamma   90.00
#
_symmetry.space_group_name_H-M   'P 1'
#
loop_
_entity.id
_entity.type
_entity.pdbx_description
1 polymer ?
#
loop_
_entity_poly.entity_id
_entity_poly.type
_entity_poly.pdbx_seq_one_letter_code
_entity_poly.pdbx_strand_id
1 'polypeptide(L)'
;TRMSLSFHGRRFIYICIFLFIIYATIHVHHFQNELITDRAVQLNQIAKAIKSGSGNAHLWKGRQACRHPQLEVNSPEIMKFIKDEGTIQCKGERDWVVISGSKAVITQEAKQKHGDVECSFTDVMRPNDFTTQPGITTTTHTEYNMESSDFVRVNCQGESGKKWSSVMAGARYDQDVFDRTGWHLLPKDALKLNVLMFGFDSLSRNTFIRKLPLSYDYLIKELDATVLEGYNIVGDGTPQALIPILTGKTELELPDARRRMGQKATYVNAFPFIWNNYRDNGYVTAFMEDTPQFGIFTYRLKGFNAVPTDHYMRPFFVDISSELGKYSKYCVGSIPRHKIMLDYAKHIYRIYTNQPKFIFGFHGEISHDSFNLVGAADNDLREWLEWFKLNGHLNNTLLIIMSDHGHRSLNIHRLKQKMFLFFIFEGAWI
;
A
#
# COMPACT_ATOMS: atom_id res chain seq x y z
N THR A 1 59.22 -39.11 -11.98
CA THR A 1 58.15 -40.03 -12.44
C THR A 1 56.79 -39.45 -12.10
N ARG A 2 56.15 -38.71 -13.03
CA ARG A 2 54.75 -38.26 -12.86
C ARG A 2 53.85 -39.47 -13.15
N MET A 3 53.26 -40.07 -12.11
CA MET A 3 52.22 -41.08 -12.27
C MET A 3 51.01 -40.45 -12.95
N SER A 4 50.85 -40.72 -14.25
CA SER A 4 49.63 -40.43 -14.98
C SER A 4 48.52 -41.38 -14.49
N LEU A 5 47.52 -40.86 -13.78
CA LEU A 5 46.32 -41.64 -13.46
C LEU A 5 45.69 -42.16 -14.75
N SER A 6 45.39 -43.46 -14.79
CA SER A 6 44.73 -44.10 -15.92
C SER A 6 43.37 -43.45 -16.18
N PHE A 7 42.89 -43.55 -17.44
CA PHE A 7 41.60 -43.01 -17.87
C PHE A 7 40.44 -43.43 -16.93
N HIS A 8 40.50 -44.65 -16.39
CA HIS A 8 39.49 -45.19 -15.47
C HIS A 8 39.59 -44.55 -14.08
N GLY A 9 40.80 -44.27 -13.60
CA GLY A 9 41.01 -43.54 -12.34
C GLY A 9 40.51 -42.10 -12.40
N ARG A 10 40.69 -41.40 -13.53
CA ARG A 10 40.14 -40.05 -13.72
C ARG A 10 38.61 -40.06 -13.75
N ARG A 11 38.00 -41.03 -14.46
CA ARG A 11 36.54 -41.17 -14.54
C ARG A 11 35.91 -41.47 -13.18
N PHE A 12 36.55 -42.31 -12.37
CA PHE A 12 36.13 -42.58 -10.99
C PHE A 12 36.19 -41.31 -10.11
N ILE A 13 37.28 -40.54 -10.20
CA ILE A 13 37.41 -39.27 -9.48
C ILE A 13 36.32 -38.27 -9.88
N TYR A 14 36.02 -38.13 -11.17
CA TYR A 14 34.94 -37.24 -11.61
C TYR A 14 33.56 -37.67 -11.10
N ILE A 15 33.28 -38.98 -11.04
CA ILE A 15 32.03 -39.50 -10.46
C ILE A 15 31.97 -39.20 -8.96
N CYS A 16 33.06 -39.41 -8.22
CA CYS A 16 33.11 -39.09 -6.79
C CYS A 16 32.93 -37.59 -6.52
N ILE A 17 33.55 -36.71 -7.32
CA ILE A 17 33.38 -35.26 -7.21
C ILE A 17 31.93 -34.87 -7.53
N PHE A 18 31.33 -35.45 -8.56
CA PHE A 18 29.93 -35.17 -8.93
C PHE A 18 28.95 -35.61 -7.83
N LEU A 19 29.14 -36.81 -7.26
CA LEU A 19 28.34 -37.30 -6.13
C LEU A 19 28.55 -36.45 -4.87
N PHE A 20 29.78 -36.00 -4.60
CA PHE A 20 30.06 -35.09 -3.50
C PHE A 20 29.40 -33.73 -3.68
N ILE A 21 29.40 -33.17 -4.90
CA ILE A 21 28.69 -31.93 -5.21
C ILE A 21 27.18 -32.13 -5.02
N ILE A 22 26.59 -33.21 -5.51
CA ILE A 22 25.16 -33.52 -5.28
C ILE A 22 24.87 -33.62 -3.79
N TYR A 23 25.66 -34.40 -3.04
CA TYR A 23 25.51 -34.55 -1.60
C TYR A 23 25.63 -33.20 -0.88
N ALA A 24 26.66 -32.40 -1.18
CA ALA A 24 26.85 -31.09 -0.59
C ALA A 24 25.69 -30.14 -0.94
N THR A 25 25.16 -30.21 -2.16
CA THR A 25 24.02 -29.39 -2.59
C THR A 25 22.74 -29.78 -1.85
N ILE A 26 22.46 -31.09 -1.75
CA ILE A 26 21.34 -31.62 -0.98
C ILE A 26 21.49 -31.26 0.50
N HIS A 27 22.69 -31.41 1.06
CA HIS A 27 22.95 -31.15 2.48
C HIS A 27 22.90 -29.65 2.80
N VAL A 28 23.37 -28.77 1.92
CA VAL A 28 23.20 -27.31 2.06
C VAL A 28 21.72 -26.94 1.95
N HIS A 29 20.98 -27.56 1.05
CA HIS A 29 19.54 -27.31 0.90
C HIS A 29 18.73 -27.82 2.11
N HIS A 30 19.08 -28.99 2.64
CA HIS A 30 18.47 -29.57 3.84
C HIS A 30 18.83 -28.76 5.09
N PHE A 31 20.10 -28.34 5.23
CA PHE A 31 20.57 -27.52 6.35
C PHE A 31 19.98 -26.10 6.30
N GLN A 32 19.83 -25.50 5.12
CA GLN A 32 19.10 -24.23 4.97
C GLN A 32 17.61 -24.38 5.31
N ASN A 33 16.99 -25.51 4.97
CA ASN A 33 15.61 -25.80 5.36
C ASN A 33 15.47 -26.01 6.88
N GLU A 34 16.43 -26.68 7.53
CA GLU A 34 16.45 -26.86 9.00
C GLU A 34 16.74 -25.55 9.76
N LEU A 35 17.66 -24.70 9.28
CA LEU A 35 17.95 -23.41 9.91
C LEU A 35 16.77 -22.42 9.86
N ILE A 36 15.78 -22.67 8.99
CA ILE A 36 14.61 -21.81 8.77
C ILE A 36 13.35 -22.33 9.51
N THR A 37 13.37 -23.53 10.08
CA THR A 37 12.12 -24.27 10.41
C THR A 37 11.65 -24.29 11.85
N ASP A 38 12.35 -23.70 12.83
CA ASP A 38 11.75 -23.55 14.16
C ASP A 38 11.64 -22.08 14.60
N ARG A 39 10.59 -21.43 14.09
CA ARG A 39 10.19 -20.08 14.50
C ARG A 39 9.99 -19.98 16.02
N ALA A 40 9.54 -21.05 16.68
CA ALA A 40 9.36 -21.08 18.13
C ALA A 40 10.71 -21.07 18.87
N VAL A 41 11.70 -21.82 18.37
CA VAL A 41 13.09 -21.73 18.86
C VAL A 41 13.66 -20.33 18.67
N GLN A 42 13.45 -19.71 17.51
CA GLN A 42 13.92 -18.34 17.25
C GLN A 42 13.28 -17.33 18.22
N LEU A 43 11.96 -17.41 18.44
CA LEU A 43 11.27 -16.58 19.42
C LEU A 43 11.79 -16.82 20.84
N ASN A 44 12.04 -18.08 21.21
CA ASN A 44 12.62 -18.42 22.51
C ASN A 44 14.04 -17.85 22.68
N GLN A 45 14.87 -17.87 21.64
CA GLN A 45 16.20 -17.25 21.66
C GLN A 45 16.13 -15.73 21.79
N ILE A 46 15.23 -15.07 21.04
CA ILE A 46 14.98 -13.62 21.15
C ILE A 46 14.50 -13.27 22.57
N ALA A 47 13.55 -14.01 23.11
CA ALA A 47 13.04 -13.80 24.46
C ALA A 47 14.14 -13.96 25.53
N LYS A 48 15.02 -14.95 25.38
CA LYS A 48 16.21 -15.11 26.24
C LYS A 48 17.16 -13.92 26.12
N ALA A 49 17.44 -13.45 24.90
CA ALA A 49 18.31 -12.30 24.66
C ALA A 49 17.76 -11.01 25.29
N ILE A 50 16.45 -10.75 25.15
CA ILE A 50 15.77 -9.60 25.78
C ILE A 50 15.88 -9.68 27.31
N LYS A 51 15.60 -10.84 27.91
CA LYS A 51 15.74 -11.06 29.36
C LYS A 51 17.18 -10.87 29.84
N SER A 52 18.18 -11.35 29.11
CA SER A 52 19.59 -11.12 29.46
C SER A 52 20.03 -9.66 29.29
N GLY A 53 19.50 -8.95 28.29
CA GLY A 53 19.80 -7.53 28.05
C GLY A 53 19.20 -6.59 29.10
N SER A 54 18.09 -6.99 29.73
CA SER A 54 17.46 -6.29 30.85
C SER A 54 18.39 -6.13 32.06
N GLY A 55 19.41 -6.98 32.22
CA GLY A 55 20.42 -6.84 33.29
C GLY A 55 21.30 -5.59 33.14
N ASN A 56 21.36 -5.00 31.95
CA ASN A 56 22.10 -3.77 31.65
C ASN A 56 21.24 -2.50 31.83
N ALA A 57 20.00 -2.59 32.33
CA ALA A 57 19.15 -1.43 32.57
C ALA A 57 19.81 -0.38 33.52
N HIS A 58 20.67 -0.82 34.44
CA HIS A 58 21.45 0.05 35.32
C HIS A 58 22.51 0.91 34.60
N LEU A 59 22.99 0.51 33.42
CA LEU A 59 23.93 1.31 32.61
C LEU A 59 23.25 2.52 31.97
N TRP A 60 21.92 2.47 31.79
CA TRP A 60 21.17 3.46 31.03
C TRP A 60 20.42 4.48 31.88
N LYS A 61 20.55 4.53 33.22
CA LYS A 61 20.02 5.56 34.18
C LYS A 61 19.15 6.70 33.58
N GLY A 62 17.98 6.38 33.00
CA GLY A 62 17.11 7.37 32.33
C GLY A 62 17.67 8.10 31.09
N ARG A 63 18.83 7.71 30.54
CA ARG A 63 19.40 8.20 29.27
C ARG A 63 18.89 7.35 28.11
N GLN A 64 18.44 8.00 27.03
CA GLN A 64 18.02 7.33 25.79
C GLN A 64 19.17 6.43 25.26
N ALA A 65 18.93 5.12 25.16
CA ALA A 65 19.94 4.15 24.74
C ALA A 65 20.41 4.36 23.28
N CYS A 66 19.53 4.88 22.42
CA CYS A 66 19.84 5.26 21.05
C CYS A 66 19.59 6.77 20.86
N ARG A 67 20.67 7.56 20.71
CA ARG A 67 20.55 8.96 20.30
C ARG A 67 20.24 9.03 18.81
N HIS A 68 19.11 9.66 18.47
CA HIS A 68 18.74 9.87 17.08
C HIS A 68 19.73 10.85 16.43
N PRO A 69 20.24 10.56 15.21
CA PRO A 69 21.05 11.53 14.50
C PRO A 69 20.17 12.73 14.10
N GLN A 70 20.60 13.93 14.44
CA GLN A 70 20.01 15.16 13.91
C GLN A 70 20.57 15.38 12.50
N LEU A 71 19.71 15.22 11.49
CA LEU A 71 20.09 15.33 10.09
C LEU A 71 19.46 16.58 9.49
N GLU A 72 20.28 17.47 8.94
CA GLU A 72 19.79 18.61 8.18
C GLU A 72 18.94 18.14 6.99
N VAL A 73 17.80 18.82 6.79
CA VAL A 73 16.86 18.50 5.72
C VAL A 73 17.53 18.66 4.35
N ASN A 74 18.27 19.76 4.17
CA ASN A 74 18.89 20.18 2.91
C ASN A 74 20.43 20.14 2.96
N SER A 75 21.01 19.10 3.56
CA SER A 75 22.48 19.01 3.63
C SER A 75 23.12 19.02 2.24
N PRO A 76 24.30 19.64 2.05
CA PRO A 76 24.96 19.69 0.73
C PRO A 76 25.21 18.32 0.09
N GLU A 77 25.36 17.26 0.90
CA GLU A 77 25.55 15.89 0.44
C GLU A 77 24.29 15.30 -0.19
N ILE A 78 23.12 15.47 0.44
CA ILE A 78 21.87 14.93 -0.10
C ILE A 78 21.39 15.73 -1.31
N MET A 79 21.57 17.05 -1.29
CA MET A 79 21.10 17.95 -2.35
C MET A 79 21.70 17.64 -3.72
N LYS A 80 22.88 16.99 -3.79
CA LYS A 80 23.48 16.49 -5.04
C LYS A 80 22.63 15.45 -5.77
N PHE A 81 21.72 14.79 -5.06
CA PHE A 81 20.86 13.73 -5.58
C PHE A 81 19.40 14.17 -5.74
N ILE A 82 19.03 15.31 -5.17
CA ILE A 82 17.67 15.84 -5.25
C ILE A 82 17.44 16.44 -6.64
N LYS A 83 16.36 16.02 -7.27
CA LYS A 83 15.91 16.53 -8.57
C LYS A 83 14.44 16.87 -8.50
N ASP A 84 14.05 17.88 -9.26
CA ASP A 84 12.65 18.11 -9.57
C ASP A 84 12.29 17.29 -10.83
N GLU A 85 11.30 16.41 -10.69
CA GLU A 85 10.79 15.57 -11.79
C GLU A 85 9.53 16.20 -12.43
N GLY A 86 9.05 17.33 -11.89
CA GLY A 86 7.82 17.97 -12.30
C GLY A 86 6.56 17.17 -11.93
N THR A 87 5.43 17.61 -12.46
CA THR A 87 4.13 16.94 -12.28
C THR A 87 3.93 15.86 -13.34
N ILE A 88 3.17 14.81 -13.00
CA ILE A 88 2.79 13.77 -13.95
C ILE A 88 1.76 14.34 -14.93
N GLN A 89 2.10 14.34 -16.21
CA GLN A 89 1.25 14.86 -17.29
C GLN A 89 0.59 13.71 -18.07
N CYS A 90 -0.72 13.57 -17.92
CA CYS A 90 -1.50 12.55 -18.62
C CYS A 90 -2.03 13.09 -19.95
N LYS A 91 -1.58 12.50 -21.06
CA LYS A 91 -2.05 12.87 -22.41
C LYS A 91 -3.41 12.23 -22.69
N GLY A 92 -4.29 12.97 -23.32
CA GLY A 92 -5.60 12.49 -23.74
C GLY A 92 -6.64 13.60 -23.72
N GLU A 93 -7.81 13.34 -24.28
CA GLU A 93 -8.97 14.15 -23.94
C GLU A 93 -9.48 13.81 -22.53
N ARG A 94 -10.34 14.65 -21.97
CA ARG A 94 -11.02 14.32 -20.71
C ARG A 94 -11.79 13.02 -20.85
N ASP A 95 -11.81 12.26 -19.77
CA ASP A 95 -12.51 10.99 -19.71
C ASP A 95 -14.01 11.18 -19.98
N TRP A 96 -14.58 10.27 -20.78
CA TRP A 96 -16.00 10.38 -21.19
C TRP A 96 -16.96 10.02 -20.06
N VAL A 97 -16.46 9.33 -19.03
CA VAL A 97 -17.20 8.91 -17.86
C VAL A 97 -16.50 9.42 -16.60
N VAL A 98 -17.28 9.83 -15.61
CA VAL A 98 -16.81 10.25 -14.28
C VAL A 98 -17.55 9.48 -13.20
N ILE A 99 -16.93 9.34 -12.02
CA ILE A 99 -17.59 8.75 -10.86
C ILE A 99 -18.27 9.84 -10.03
N SER A 100 -19.58 9.69 -9.83
CA SER A 100 -20.41 10.56 -8.99
C SER A 100 -21.19 9.72 -7.97
N GLY A 101 -20.80 9.80 -6.69
CA GLY A 101 -21.29 8.87 -5.68
C GLY A 101 -20.92 7.43 -6.04
N SER A 102 -21.91 6.54 -6.07
CA SER A 102 -21.79 5.13 -6.47
C SER A 102 -22.14 4.91 -7.93
N LYS A 103 -22.11 5.96 -8.77
CA LYS A 103 -22.48 5.89 -10.18
C LYS A 103 -21.31 6.25 -11.09
N ALA A 104 -21.16 5.51 -12.18
CA ALA A 104 -20.34 5.89 -13.31
C ALA A 104 -21.23 6.61 -14.34
N VAL A 105 -21.00 7.90 -14.56
CA VAL A 105 -21.87 8.79 -15.33
C VAL A 105 -21.18 9.27 -16.60
N ILE A 106 -21.85 9.13 -17.74
CA ILE A 106 -21.40 9.66 -19.03
C ILE A 106 -21.51 11.19 -18.99
N THR A 107 -20.40 11.87 -19.24
CA THR A 107 -20.29 13.32 -19.12
C THR A 107 -21.08 14.04 -20.21
N GLN A 108 -21.59 15.23 -19.87
CA GLN A 108 -22.26 16.08 -20.86
C GLN A 108 -21.26 16.59 -21.90
N GLU A 109 -20.01 16.82 -21.49
CA GLU A 109 -18.92 17.20 -22.38
C GLU A 109 -18.64 16.12 -23.44
N ALA A 110 -18.71 14.84 -23.08
CA ALA A 110 -18.57 13.75 -24.04
C ALA A 110 -19.72 13.74 -25.06
N LYS A 111 -20.97 13.91 -24.59
CA LYS A 111 -22.15 13.97 -25.47
C LYS A 111 -22.13 15.17 -26.41
N GLN A 112 -21.77 16.35 -25.90
CA GLN A 112 -21.63 17.57 -26.70
C GLN A 112 -20.57 17.43 -27.81
N LYS A 113 -19.49 16.69 -27.52
CA LYS A 113 -18.37 16.54 -28.45
C LYS A 113 -18.53 15.38 -29.42
N HIS A 114 -19.17 14.28 -29.00
CA HIS A 114 -19.19 13.02 -29.74
C HIS A 114 -20.60 12.57 -30.14
N GLY A 115 -21.63 13.39 -29.91
CA GLY A 115 -23.02 13.09 -30.27
C GLY A 115 -23.70 12.20 -29.24
N ASP A 116 -24.58 11.31 -29.70
CA ASP A 116 -25.08 10.24 -28.84
C ASP A 116 -23.92 9.31 -28.42
N VAL A 117 -23.81 9.04 -27.12
CA VAL A 117 -22.72 8.23 -26.53
C VAL A 117 -23.34 7.05 -25.81
N GLU A 118 -23.11 5.86 -26.35
CA GLU A 118 -23.45 4.60 -25.71
C GLU A 118 -22.19 4.04 -25.03
N CYS A 119 -22.32 3.61 -23.78
CA CYS A 119 -21.24 2.96 -23.05
C CYS A 119 -21.68 1.61 -22.49
N SER A 120 -20.77 0.64 -22.57
CA SER A 120 -20.85 -0.63 -21.86
C SER A 120 -19.98 -0.56 -20.60
N PHE A 121 -20.55 -1.01 -19.48
CA PHE A 121 -19.97 -1.01 -18.15
C PHE A 121 -19.88 -2.45 -17.66
N THR A 122 -18.67 -2.95 -17.47
CA THR A 122 -18.40 -4.33 -17.03
C THR A 122 -17.72 -4.32 -15.67
N ASP A 123 -18.37 -4.91 -14.66
CA ASP A 123 -17.78 -5.04 -13.32
C ASP A 123 -16.42 -5.76 -13.35
N VAL A 124 -15.46 -5.28 -12.56
CA VAL A 124 -14.19 -5.98 -12.34
C VAL A 124 -14.30 -6.81 -11.07
N MET A 125 -14.34 -8.13 -11.21
CA MET A 125 -14.50 -9.07 -10.11
C MET A 125 -13.16 -9.68 -9.69
N ARG A 126 -13.03 -10.03 -8.40
CA ARG A 126 -11.82 -10.64 -7.82
C ARG A 126 -12.04 -12.12 -7.51
N PRO A 127 -11.55 -13.05 -8.34
CA PRO A 127 -11.48 -14.48 -7.99
C PRO A 127 -10.47 -14.77 -6.88
N ASN A 128 -9.30 -14.13 -6.93
CA ASN A 128 -8.22 -14.24 -5.94
C ASN A 128 -7.32 -12.99 -6.01
N ASP A 129 -6.30 -12.91 -5.16
CA ASP A 129 -5.41 -11.75 -5.07
C ASP A 129 -4.50 -11.49 -6.29
N PHE A 130 -4.44 -12.40 -7.26
CA PHE A 130 -3.50 -12.32 -8.39
C PHE A 130 -4.19 -12.18 -9.74
N THR A 131 -5.52 -12.30 -9.79
CA THR A 131 -6.28 -12.26 -11.05
C THR A 131 -7.58 -11.51 -10.88
N THR A 132 -8.07 -10.92 -11.96
CA THR A 132 -9.43 -10.38 -12.08
C THR A 132 -10.20 -11.11 -13.17
N GLN A 133 -11.53 -11.00 -13.15
CA GLN A 133 -12.40 -11.49 -14.22
C GLN A 133 -13.56 -10.51 -14.46
N PRO A 134 -14.10 -10.44 -15.68
CA PRO A 134 -15.28 -9.62 -15.95
C PRO A 134 -16.51 -10.16 -15.21
N GLY A 135 -17.31 -9.25 -14.66
CA GLY A 135 -18.63 -9.52 -14.12
C GLY A 135 -19.74 -9.23 -15.13
N ILE A 136 -20.85 -8.68 -14.66
CA ILE A 136 -22.00 -8.35 -15.50
C ILE A 136 -21.68 -7.11 -16.34
N THR A 137 -22.07 -7.14 -17.62
CA THR A 137 -21.99 -5.99 -18.52
C THR A 137 -23.36 -5.34 -18.68
N THR A 138 -23.42 -4.03 -18.44
CA THR A 138 -24.63 -3.21 -18.68
C THR A 138 -24.33 -2.13 -19.71
N THR A 139 -25.21 -1.95 -20.69
CA THR A 139 -25.07 -0.91 -21.71
C THR A 139 -26.12 0.17 -21.50
N THR A 140 -25.71 1.45 -21.62
CA THR A 140 -26.56 2.61 -21.35
C THR A 140 -26.02 3.87 -22.03
N HIS A 141 -26.89 4.85 -22.22
CA HIS A 141 -26.56 6.19 -22.74
C HIS A 141 -26.45 7.24 -21.64
N THR A 142 -26.55 6.86 -20.36
CA THR A 142 -26.54 7.81 -19.23
C THR A 142 -25.54 7.44 -18.16
N GLU A 143 -25.84 6.44 -17.35
CA GLU A 143 -25.10 6.11 -16.14
C GLU A 143 -25.29 4.64 -15.74
N TYR A 144 -24.32 4.13 -14.98
CA TYR A 144 -24.30 2.80 -14.40
C TYR A 144 -24.14 2.88 -12.89
N ASN A 145 -24.98 2.14 -12.15
CA ASN A 145 -24.89 2.04 -10.69
C ASN A 145 -23.89 0.94 -10.31
N MET A 146 -22.89 1.30 -9.51
CA MET A 146 -21.88 0.41 -8.99
C MET A 146 -22.39 -0.24 -7.70
N GLU A 147 -22.76 -1.52 -7.78
CA GLU A 147 -23.29 -2.30 -6.65
C GLU A 147 -22.41 -3.55 -6.41
N SER A 148 -21.98 -4.22 -7.50
CA SER A 148 -21.18 -5.44 -7.45
C SER A 148 -19.70 -5.20 -7.20
N SER A 149 -19.15 -4.08 -7.71
CA SER A 149 -17.72 -3.78 -7.66
C SER A 149 -17.45 -2.29 -7.51
N ASP A 150 -16.36 -1.98 -6.80
CA ASP A 150 -15.77 -0.64 -6.72
C ASP A 150 -15.10 -0.22 -8.03
N PHE A 151 -14.95 -1.16 -8.99
CA PHE A 151 -14.22 -0.92 -10.23
C PHE A 151 -15.01 -1.44 -11.43
N VAL A 152 -15.06 -0.62 -12.49
CA VAL A 152 -15.82 -0.92 -13.69
C VAL A 152 -15.00 -0.61 -14.94
N ARG A 153 -14.91 -1.58 -15.85
CA ARG A 153 -14.36 -1.39 -17.19
C ARG A 153 -15.43 -0.72 -18.05
N VAL A 154 -15.04 0.33 -18.75
CA VAL A 154 -15.96 1.13 -19.56
C VAL A 154 -15.47 1.15 -21.00
N ASN A 155 -16.35 0.82 -21.94
CA ASN A 155 -16.13 1.01 -23.37
C ASN A 155 -17.29 1.81 -23.95
N CYS A 156 -16.97 2.99 -24.49
CA CYS A 156 -17.93 3.91 -25.07
C CYS A 156 -17.72 4.05 -26.57
N GLN A 157 -18.83 4.32 -27.27
CA GLN A 157 -18.83 4.69 -28.69
C GLN A 157 -19.74 5.91 -28.89
N GLY A 158 -19.20 6.93 -29.56
CA GLY A 158 -19.96 8.09 -29.99
C GLY A 158 -20.62 7.89 -31.35
N GLU A 159 -21.51 8.80 -31.74
CA GLU A 159 -22.29 8.76 -32.98
C GLU A 159 -21.42 8.68 -34.24
N SER A 160 -20.25 9.35 -34.24
CA SER A 160 -19.26 9.30 -35.33
C SER A 160 -18.48 7.96 -35.42
N GLY A 161 -18.74 7.01 -34.52
CA GLY A 161 -17.99 5.76 -34.39
C GLY A 161 -16.69 5.89 -33.60
N LYS A 162 -16.34 7.08 -33.10
CA LYS A 162 -15.20 7.28 -32.21
C LYS A 162 -15.38 6.47 -30.92
N LYS A 163 -14.31 5.81 -30.46
CA LYS A 163 -14.31 4.99 -29.25
C LYS A 163 -13.48 5.61 -28.14
N TRP A 164 -13.90 5.36 -26.90
CA TRP A 164 -13.15 5.66 -25.68
C TRP A 164 -13.28 4.48 -24.72
N SER A 165 -12.21 4.16 -24.00
CA SER A 165 -12.23 3.08 -23.02
C SER A 165 -11.32 3.38 -21.84
N SER A 166 -11.77 3.04 -20.64
CA SER A 166 -10.98 3.17 -19.41
C SER A 166 -11.45 2.17 -18.35
N VAL A 167 -10.75 2.13 -17.23
CA VAL A 167 -11.20 1.47 -16.01
C VAL A 167 -11.41 2.54 -14.96
N MET A 168 -12.60 2.58 -14.37
CA MET A 168 -12.98 3.57 -13.38
C MET A 168 -12.88 2.98 -11.98
N ALA A 169 -12.41 3.78 -11.02
CA ALA A 169 -12.41 3.45 -9.61
C ALA A 169 -13.34 4.38 -8.84
N GLY A 170 -14.26 3.80 -8.09
CA GLY A 170 -15.24 4.48 -7.25
C GLY A 170 -15.60 3.62 -6.04
N ALA A 171 -16.48 4.08 -5.17
CA ALA A 171 -16.99 3.25 -4.07
C ALA A 171 -18.41 2.80 -4.41
N ARG A 172 -18.63 1.49 -4.48
CA ARG A 172 -19.93 0.89 -4.71
C ARG A 172 -20.86 1.14 -3.53
N TYR A 173 -22.15 1.15 -3.80
CA TYR A 173 -23.16 1.10 -2.74
C TYR A 173 -23.38 -0.35 -2.34
N ASP A 174 -23.13 -0.67 -1.07
CA ASP A 174 -23.33 -2.01 -0.51
C ASP A 174 -24.28 -1.96 0.68
N GLN A 175 -25.51 -2.44 0.48
CA GLN A 175 -26.54 -2.46 1.52
C GLN A 175 -26.09 -3.28 2.75
N ASP A 176 -25.40 -4.41 2.54
CA ASP A 176 -24.93 -5.25 3.65
C ASP A 176 -23.89 -4.52 4.51
N VAL A 177 -23.08 -3.67 3.89
CA VAL A 177 -22.14 -2.79 4.61
C VAL A 177 -22.87 -1.69 5.36
N PHE A 178 -23.90 -1.07 4.77
CA PHE A 178 -24.73 -0.08 5.46
C PHE A 178 -25.43 -0.69 6.69
N ASP A 179 -26.00 -1.87 6.56
CA ASP A 179 -26.81 -2.49 7.61
C ASP A 179 -25.96 -2.94 8.81
N ARG A 180 -24.72 -3.37 8.58
CA ARG A 180 -23.82 -3.82 9.65
C ARG A 180 -22.95 -2.70 10.24
N THR A 181 -23.06 -1.46 9.78
CA THR A 181 -22.19 -0.35 10.22
C THR A 181 -22.98 0.82 10.81
N GLY A 182 -22.37 1.53 11.75
CA GLY A 182 -22.99 2.72 12.35
C GLY A 182 -22.46 3.06 13.73
N TRP A 183 -22.46 4.36 14.07
CA TRP A 183 -21.99 4.87 15.36
C TRP A 183 -22.72 4.29 16.57
N HIS A 184 -23.94 3.78 16.38
CA HIS A 184 -24.76 3.18 17.43
C HIS A 184 -24.33 1.75 17.79
N LEU A 185 -23.53 1.09 16.94
CA LEU A 185 -23.01 -0.26 17.16
C LEU A 185 -21.71 -0.26 17.97
N LEU A 186 -21.06 0.91 18.10
CA LEU A 186 -19.80 1.03 18.82
C LEU A 186 -20.00 0.87 20.33
N PRO A 187 -18.97 0.41 21.07
CA PRO A 187 -18.95 0.44 22.53
C PRO A 187 -19.31 1.84 23.08
N LYS A 188 -19.99 1.88 24.22
CA LYS A 188 -20.48 3.14 24.82
C LYS A 188 -19.36 4.12 25.20
N ASP A 189 -18.18 3.58 25.49
CA ASP A 189 -16.95 4.29 25.86
C ASP A 189 -16.01 4.53 24.66
N ALA A 190 -16.44 4.20 23.44
CA ALA A 190 -15.64 4.46 22.24
C ALA A 190 -15.46 5.96 22.00
N LEU A 191 -14.29 6.36 21.50
CA LEU A 191 -13.95 7.75 21.13
C LEU A 191 -14.78 8.30 19.96
N LYS A 192 -15.52 7.43 19.25
CA LYS A 192 -16.34 7.77 18.07
C LYS A 192 -15.57 8.54 16.99
N LEU A 193 -14.39 8.03 16.66
CA LEU A 193 -13.51 8.55 15.61
C LEU A 193 -13.55 7.65 14.38
N ASN A 194 -13.50 8.25 13.19
CA ASN A 194 -12.97 7.59 12.02
C ASN A 194 -11.44 7.51 12.13
N VAL A 195 -10.83 6.60 11.39
CA VAL A 195 -9.38 6.48 11.25
C VAL A 195 -9.02 6.46 9.77
N LEU A 196 -8.21 7.42 9.35
CA LEU A 196 -7.67 7.51 7.99
C LEU A 196 -6.15 7.46 8.07
N MET A 197 -5.59 6.31 7.72
CA MET A 197 -4.16 6.10 7.61
C MET A 197 -3.77 6.11 6.14
N PHE A 198 -2.91 7.04 5.73
CA PHE A 198 -2.35 7.07 4.38
C PHE A 198 -0.83 7.16 4.45
N GLY A 199 -0.16 6.18 3.85
CA GLY A 199 1.29 6.07 3.88
C GLY A 199 1.95 6.06 2.51
N PHE A 200 3.25 6.33 2.51
CA PHE A 200 4.12 6.22 1.34
C PHE A 200 5.22 5.18 1.59
N ASP A 201 5.49 4.34 0.62
CA ASP A 201 6.60 3.38 0.65
C ASP A 201 7.94 4.12 0.53
N SER A 202 8.94 3.72 1.32
CA SER A 202 10.34 4.10 1.13
C SER A 202 10.64 5.59 1.29
N LEU A 203 9.81 6.33 2.04
CA LEU A 203 9.96 7.76 2.26
C LEU A 203 10.48 8.11 3.66
N SER A 204 11.63 8.77 3.75
CA SER A 204 12.11 9.32 5.04
C SER A 204 11.42 10.64 5.37
N ARG A 205 11.42 11.04 6.65
CA ARG A 205 10.93 12.36 7.10
C ARG A 205 11.54 13.50 6.33
N ASN A 206 12.86 13.53 6.22
CA ASN A 206 13.55 14.59 5.50
C ASN A 206 13.22 14.55 4.00
N THR A 207 12.96 13.37 3.41
CA THR A 207 12.48 13.29 2.04
C THR A 207 11.07 13.84 1.90
N PHE A 208 10.16 13.52 2.81
CA PHE A 208 8.82 14.10 2.82
C PHE A 208 8.88 15.64 2.87
N ILE A 209 9.63 16.21 3.83
CA ILE A 209 9.78 17.67 3.96
C ILE A 209 10.31 18.31 2.66
N ARG A 210 11.29 17.68 2.02
CA ARG A 210 11.92 18.21 0.79
C ARG A 210 11.07 18.06 -0.46
N LYS A 211 10.34 16.96 -0.59
CA LYS A 211 9.70 16.55 -1.84
C LYS A 211 8.20 16.76 -1.83
N LEU A 212 7.59 16.85 -0.66
CA LEU A 212 6.19 17.19 -0.46
C LEU A 212 6.04 18.46 0.41
N PRO A 213 6.74 19.58 0.11
CA PRO A 213 6.74 20.76 0.97
C PRO A 213 5.37 21.41 1.11
N LEU A 214 4.53 21.44 0.07
CA LEU A 214 3.19 22.03 0.14
C LEU A 214 2.29 21.21 1.08
N SER A 215 2.36 19.89 0.97
CA SER A 215 1.61 18.97 1.83
C SER A 215 2.12 19.03 3.27
N TYR A 216 3.44 19.09 3.46
CA TYR A 216 4.06 19.23 4.79
C TYR A 216 3.62 20.54 5.46
N ASP A 217 3.70 21.66 4.75
CA ASP A 217 3.29 22.96 5.26
C ASP A 217 1.80 22.96 5.61
N TYR A 218 0.95 22.34 4.78
CA TYR A 218 -0.48 22.21 5.09
C TYR A 218 -0.72 21.40 6.37
N LEU A 219 -0.04 20.25 6.52
CA LEU A 219 -0.15 19.43 7.73
C LEU A 219 0.24 20.21 8.98
N ILE A 220 1.34 20.96 8.94
CA ILE A 220 1.84 21.67 10.13
C ILE A 220 1.08 22.97 10.39
N LYS A 221 0.88 23.80 9.38
CA LYS A 221 0.39 25.17 9.55
C LYS A 221 -1.14 25.24 9.54
N GLU A 222 -1.79 24.40 8.72
CA GLU A 222 -3.24 24.43 8.54
C GLU A 222 -3.97 23.37 9.36
N LEU A 223 -3.34 22.21 9.55
CA LEU A 223 -3.90 21.13 10.35
C LEU A 223 -3.27 21.01 11.74
N ASP A 224 -2.24 21.79 12.09
CA ASP A 224 -1.59 21.66 13.41
C ASP A 224 -1.19 20.20 13.77
N ALA A 225 -0.73 19.45 12.75
CA ALA A 225 -0.43 18.04 12.91
C ALA A 225 0.84 17.82 13.76
N THR A 226 0.79 16.85 14.67
CA THR A 226 1.92 16.50 15.52
C THR A 226 2.88 15.56 14.81
N VAL A 227 4.18 15.91 14.79
CA VAL A 227 5.24 15.09 14.20
C VAL A 227 5.87 14.16 15.24
N LEU A 228 5.80 12.85 15.02
CA LEU A 228 6.53 11.89 15.87
C LEU A 228 7.98 11.72 15.40
N GLU A 229 8.87 12.61 15.81
CA GLU A 229 10.28 12.62 15.38
C GLU A 229 11.09 11.40 15.86
N GLY A 230 10.62 10.71 16.91
CA GLY A 230 11.26 9.52 17.49
C GLY A 230 10.75 8.18 16.95
N TYR A 231 9.79 8.18 16.02
CA TYR A 231 9.21 6.96 15.48
C TYR A 231 10.26 6.14 14.70
N ASN A 232 10.29 4.82 14.94
CA ASN A 232 11.28 3.90 14.39
C ASN A 232 10.64 2.59 13.88
N ILE A 233 11.28 1.97 12.90
CA ILE A 233 10.88 0.68 12.35
C ILE A 233 11.23 -0.48 13.27
N VAL A 234 10.41 -1.51 13.19
CA VAL A 234 10.61 -2.81 13.82
C VAL A 234 11.21 -3.85 12.85
N GLY A 235 11.34 -3.49 11.56
CA GLY A 235 12.08 -4.28 10.58
C GLY A 235 12.33 -3.50 9.29
N ASP A 236 13.27 -3.99 8.48
CA ASP A 236 13.86 -3.19 7.40
C ASP A 236 12.94 -3.02 6.18
N GLY A 237 11.98 -3.92 5.93
CA GLY A 237 11.08 -3.84 4.77
C GLY A 237 9.61 -3.63 5.10
N THR A 238 8.84 -3.29 4.06
CA THR A 238 7.43 -2.92 4.15
C THR A 238 6.56 -3.93 4.91
N PRO A 239 6.63 -5.26 4.66
CA PRO A 239 5.85 -6.20 5.46
C PRO A 239 6.33 -6.22 6.91
N GLN A 240 7.64 -6.15 7.17
CA GLN A 240 8.18 -6.17 8.52
C GLN A 240 7.81 -4.91 9.32
N ALA A 241 7.62 -3.77 8.65
CA ALA A 241 7.20 -2.51 9.27
C ALA A 241 5.68 -2.44 9.46
N LEU A 242 4.90 -2.77 8.43
CA LEU A 242 3.44 -2.62 8.45
C LEU A 242 2.71 -3.74 9.20
N ILE A 243 3.22 -4.97 9.21
CA ILE A 243 2.57 -6.08 9.94
C ILE A 243 2.46 -5.78 11.43
N PRO A 244 3.52 -5.32 12.14
CA PRO A 244 3.40 -4.95 13.54
C PRO A 244 2.45 -3.77 13.81
N ILE A 245 2.41 -2.78 12.91
CA ILE A 245 1.48 -1.64 13.02
C ILE A 245 0.04 -2.12 12.91
N LEU A 246 -0.23 -3.02 11.96
CA LEU A 246 -1.58 -3.45 11.64
C LEU A 246 -2.04 -4.66 12.46
N THR A 247 -1.16 -5.37 13.16
CA THR A 247 -1.51 -6.62 13.89
C THR A 247 -1.03 -6.65 15.34
N GLY A 248 -0.16 -5.73 15.75
CA GLY A 248 0.53 -5.78 17.05
C GLY A 248 1.54 -6.93 17.18
N LYS A 249 1.86 -7.64 16.09
CA LYS A 249 2.75 -8.82 16.08
C LYS A 249 3.81 -8.70 15.01
N THR A 250 4.99 -9.24 15.25
CA THR A 250 6.03 -9.42 14.23
C THR A 250 5.67 -10.54 13.26
N GLU A 251 6.26 -10.51 12.06
CA GLU A 251 6.12 -11.62 11.08
C GLU A 251 6.49 -12.99 11.67
N LEU A 252 7.40 -13.02 12.66
CA LEU A 252 7.87 -14.25 13.28
C LEU A 252 6.83 -14.87 14.22
N GLU A 253 6.03 -14.04 14.89
CA GLU A 253 4.96 -14.44 15.81
C GLU A 253 3.68 -14.89 15.10
N LEU A 254 3.59 -14.65 13.80
CA LEU A 254 2.44 -14.98 12.97
C LEU A 254 2.64 -16.32 12.22
N PRO A 255 1.53 -16.96 11.77
CA PRO A 255 1.61 -18.11 10.88
C PRO A 255 2.47 -17.81 9.64
N ASP A 256 3.20 -18.82 9.16
CA ASP A 256 4.10 -18.60 8.04
C ASP A 256 3.34 -18.40 6.73
N ALA A 257 3.20 -17.14 6.31
CA ALA A 257 2.52 -16.78 5.06
C ALA A 257 3.49 -16.65 3.87
N ARG A 258 4.78 -16.95 4.01
CA ARG A 258 5.78 -16.72 2.94
C ARG A 258 5.54 -17.68 1.78
N ARG A 259 5.41 -17.16 0.55
CA ARG A 259 5.16 -17.96 -0.66
C ARG A 259 6.17 -19.08 -0.88
N ARG A 260 7.43 -18.86 -0.51
CA ARG A 260 8.51 -19.85 -0.59
C ARG A 260 8.24 -21.14 0.18
N MET A 261 7.30 -21.13 1.14
CA MET A 261 6.91 -22.32 1.90
C MET A 261 5.92 -23.21 1.13
N GLY A 262 5.51 -22.82 -0.08
CA GLY A 262 4.63 -23.61 -0.95
C GLY A 262 3.29 -23.91 -0.28
N GLN A 263 2.89 -25.18 -0.29
CA GLN A 263 1.62 -25.63 0.31
C GLN A 263 1.55 -25.40 1.83
N LYS A 264 2.69 -25.34 2.52
CA LYS A 264 2.75 -25.06 3.97
C LYS A 264 2.46 -23.59 4.31
N ALA A 265 2.48 -22.70 3.32
CA ALA A 265 2.20 -21.28 3.54
C ALA A 265 0.71 -21.06 3.87
N THR A 266 0.44 -20.29 4.91
CA THR A 266 -0.92 -19.85 5.27
C THR A 266 -1.28 -18.58 4.47
N TYR A 267 -2.56 -18.34 4.21
CA TYR A 267 -3.00 -17.06 3.67
C TYR A 267 -2.91 -15.96 4.73
N VAL A 268 -2.69 -14.73 4.29
CA VAL A 268 -2.50 -13.57 5.17
C VAL A 268 -3.79 -13.24 5.94
N ASN A 269 -4.96 -13.74 5.51
CA ASN A 269 -6.22 -13.68 6.26
C ASN A 269 -6.13 -14.23 7.70
N ALA A 270 -5.17 -15.12 8.01
CA ALA A 270 -4.98 -15.64 9.35
C ALA A 270 -4.35 -14.63 10.33
N PHE A 271 -3.88 -13.47 9.84
CA PHE A 271 -3.28 -12.45 10.68
C PHE A 271 -4.37 -11.63 11.40
N PRO A 272 -4.15 -11.23 12.66
CA PRO A 272 -5.12 -10.48 13.44
C PRO A 272 -5.05 -8.99 13.09
N PHE A 273 -5.42 -8.64 11.86
CA PHE A 273 -5.38 -7.27 11.41
C PHE A 273 -6.37 -6.38 12.17
N ILE A 274 -5.95 -5.16 12.47
CA ILE A 274 -6.73 -4.17 13.23
C ILE A 274 -8.02 -3.79 12.51
N TRP A 275 -8.05 -3.83 11.17
CA TRP A 275 -9.28 -3.60 10.41
C TRP A 275 -10.34 -4.67 10.67
N ASN A 276 -9.98 -5.89 11.07
CA ASN A 276 -10.97 -6.90 11.47
C ASN A 276 -11.67 -6.45 12.76
N ASN A 277 -10.92 -5.93 13.74
CA ASN A 277 -11.51 -5.41 14.97
C ASN A 277 -12.42 -4.20 14.67
N TYR A 278 -12.01 -3.29 13.79
CA TYR A 278 -12.86 -2.18 13.37
C TYR A 278 -14.13 -2.68 12.66
N ARG A 279 -14.00 -3.64 11.73
CA ARG A 279 -15.13 -4.28 11.05
C ARG A 279 -16.14 -4.84 12.05
N ASP A 280 -15.66 -5.62 13.02
CA ASP A 280 -16.49 -6.29 14.03
C ASP A 280 -17.17 -5.29 14.99
N ASN A 281 -16.63 -4.08 15.12
CA ASN A 281 -17.20 -2.99 15.89
C ASN A 281 -18.00 -1.99 15.03
N GLY A 282 -18.49 -2.43 13.87
CA GLY A 282 -19.45 -1.66 13.06
C GLY A 282 -18.82 -0.58 12.18
N TYR A 283 -17.52 -0.64 11.88
CA TYR A 283 -16.86 0.26 10.93
C TYR A 283 -16.94 -0.27 9.49
N VAL A 284 -17.02 0.68 8.55
CA VAL A 284 -16.67 0.48 7.14
C VAL A 284 -15.14 0.39 7.06
N THR A 285 -14.63 -0.61 6.35
CA THR A 285 -13.20 -0.88 6.28
C THR A 285 -12.67 -0.78 4.85
N ALA A 286 -11.50 -0.20 4.67
CA ALA A 286 -10.85 -0.17 3.37
C ALA A 286 -9.34 -0.41 3.43
N PHE A 287 -8.82 -1.13 2.43
CA PHE A 287 -7.41 -1.33 2.20
C PHE A 287 -7.04 -0.98 0.75
N MET A 288 -6.06 -0.10 0.58
CA MET A 288 -5.63 0.41 -0.72
C MET A 288 -4.10 0.27 -0.87
N GLU A 289 -3.67 -0.34 -1.98
CA GLU A 289 -2.28 -0.39 -2.43
C GLU A 289 -2.27 -0.29 -3.97
N ASP A 290 -1.21 0.28 -4.54
CA ASP A 290 -1.12 0.63 -5.96
C ASP A 290 0.00 -0.08 -6.75
N THR A 291 0.78 -0.92 -6.09
CA THR A 291 1.91 -1.66 -6.69
C THR A 291 1.63 -3.17 -6.71
N PRO A 292 0.71 -3.67 -7.57
CA PRO A 292 0.26 -5.06 -7.53
C PRO A 292 1.39 -6.09 -7.71
N GLN A 293 2.46 -5.71 -8.41
CA GLN A 293 3.66 -6.52 -8.66
C GLN A 293 4.59 -6.65 -7.44
N PHE A 294 4.59 -5.68 -6.53
CA PHE A 294 5.42 -5.66 -5.32
C PHE A 294 4.57 -5.52 -4.03
N GLY A 295 3.29 -5.88 -4.11
CA GLY A 295 2.31 -5.61 -3.06
C GLY A 295 2.71 -6.15 -1.69
N ILE A 296 2.27 -5.42 -0.66
CA ILE A 296 2.71 -5.56 0.73
C ILE A 296 2.53 -7.01 1.21
N PHE A 297 1.38 -7.60 0.89
CA PHE A 297 0.99 -8.94 1.34
C PHE A 297 1.00 -9.98 0.23
N THR A 298 1.44 -9.65 -0.98
CA THR A 298 1.28 -10.51 -2.17
C THR A 298 2.60 -10.77 -2.91
N TYR A 299 3.62 -9.93 -2.71
CA TYR A 299 4.94 -10.15 -3.28
C TYR A 299 5.66 -11.34 -2.60
N ARG A 300 6.01 -11.20 -1.33
CA ARG A 300 6.66 -12.26 -0.53
C ARG A 300 5.69 -13.20 0.18
N LEU A 301 4.49 -12.71 0.49
CA LEU A 301 3.47 -13.43 1.24
C LEU A 301 2.39 -13.97 0.30
N LYS A 302 1.64 -14.98 0.77
CA LYS A 302 0.68 -15.75 -0.04
C LYS A 302 -0.50 -14.92 -0.55
N GLY A 303 -0.66 -13.69 -0.07
CA GLY A 303 -1.83 -12.87 -0.31
C GLY A 303 -3.01 -13.28 0.55
N PHE A 304 -4.15 -12.68 0.23
CA PHE A 304 -5.45 -12.96 0.78
C PHE A 304 -6.20 -13.96 -0.11
N ASN A 305 -6.92 -14.91 0.50
CA ASN A 305 -7.90 -15.74 -0.21
C ASN A 305 -9.26 -15.02 -0.25
N ALA A 306 -9.82 -14.67 0.90
CA ALA A 306 -11.00 -13.84 1.06
C ALA A 306 -10.63 -12.35 1.05
N VAL A 307 -11.54 -11.48 0.60
CA VAL A 307 -11.32 -10.03 0.57
C VAL A 307 -11.09 -9.51 2.01
N PRO A 308 -10.04 -8.71 2.28
CA PRO A 308 -9.66 -8.33 3.65
C PRO A 308 -10.51 -7.23 4.28
N THR A 309 -11.19 -6.42 3.46
CA THR A 309 -11.94 -5.22 3.87
C THR A 309 -13.16 -5.03 2.97
N ASP A 310 -14.10 -4.15 3.32
CA ASP A 310 -15.29 -3.87 2.50
C ASP A 310 -14.94 -3.31 1.13
N HIS A 311 -13.95 -2.42 1.14
CA HIS A 311 -13.41 -1.76 -0.04
C HIS A 311 -11.95 -2.15 -0.18
N TYR A 312 -11.60 -2.85 -1.26
CA TYR A 312 -10.25 -3.36 -1.47
C TYR A 312 -9.73 -2.97 -2.84
N MET A 313 -8.73 -2.09 -2.90
CA MET A 313 -8.32 -1.44 -4.16
C MET A 313 -7.52 -2.33 -5.12
N ARG A 314 -6.93 -3.42 -4.61
CA ARG A 314 -6.02 -4.26 -5.40
C ARG A 314 -6.59 -4.75 -6.74
N PRO A 315 -7.87 -5.17 -6.86
CA PRO A 315 -8.44 -5.61 -8.14
C PRO A 315 -8.29 -4.57 -9.25
N PHE A 316 -8.46 -3.28 -8.96
CA PHE A 316 -8.23 -2.20 -9.93
C PHE A 316 -6.83 -2.27 -10.54
N PHE A 317 -5.80 -2.28 -9.69
CA PHE A 317 -4.42 -2.27 -10.16
C PHE A 317 -3.98 -3.57 -10.82
N VAL A 318 -4.50 -4.72 -10.37
CA VAL A 318 -4.29 -6.01 -11.04
C VAL A 318 -4.90 -5.99 -12.44
N ASP A 319 -6.13 -5.48 -12.56
CA ASP A 319 -6.89 -5.44 -13.81
C ASP A 319 -6.24 -4.55 -14.89
N ILE A 320 -5.78 -3.35 -14.51
CA ILE A 320 -5.13 -2.43 -15.46
C ILE A 320 -3.69 -2.83 -15.81
N SER A 321 -3.06 -3.73 -15.05
CA SER A 321 -1.62 -4.01 -15.15
C SER A 321 -1.16 -4.44 -16.54
N SER A 322 -1.99 -5.19 -17.28
CA SER A 322 -1.71 -5.65 -18.64
C SER A 322 -1.96 -4.57 -19.70
N GLU A 323 -2.60 -3.46 -19.34
CA GLU A 323 -3.04 -2.40 -20.24
C GLU A 323 -2.30 -1.08 -20.05
N LEU A 324 -1.40 -1.00 -19.06
CA LEU A 324 -0.64 0.23 -18.76
C LEU A 324 0.15 0.77 -19.95
N GLY A 325 0.58 -0.10 -20.86
CA GLY A 325 1.27 0.30 -22.09
C GLY A 325 0.41 1.13 -23.06
N LYS A 326 -0.91 1.17 -22.87
CA LYS A 326 -1.85 2.00 -23.65
C LYS A 326 -1.87 3.47 -23.18
N TYR A 327 -1.41 3.73 -21.96
CA TYR A 327 -1.51 5.05 -21.33
C TYR A 327 -0.16 5.76 -21.28
N SER A 328 -0.21 7.07 -21.01
CA SER A 328 1.00 7.80 -20.61
C SER A 328 1.58 7.20 -19.32
N LYS A 329 2.89 7.28 -19.15
CA LYS A 329 3.57 6.73 -17.96
C LYS A 329 2.94 7.31 -16.68
N TYR A 330 2.59 6.44 -15.73
CA TYR A 330 1.92 6.77 -14.46
C TYR A 330 0.46 7.25 -14.58
N CYS A 331 -0.20 7.07 -15.73
CA CYS A 331 -1.57 7.50 -15.96
C CYS A 331 -2.51 6.33 -16.27
N VAL A 332 -3.80 6.54 -16.01
CA VAL A 332 -4.91 5.81 -16.63
C VAL A 332 -5.83 6.88 -17.22
N GLY A 333 -6.00 6.84 -18.54
CA GLY A 333 -6.70 7.90 -19.26
C GLY A 333 -6.06 9.28 -19.00
N SER A 334 -6.89 10.23 -18.59
CA SER A 334 -6.48 11.61 -18.31
C SER A 334 -5.98 11.84 -16.86
N ILE A 335 -5.93 10.80 -16.03
CA ILE A 335 -5.72 10.93 -14.58
C ILE A 335 -4.42 10.21 -14.13
N PRO A 336 -3.56 10.86 -13.32
CA PRO A 336 -2.43 10.18 -12.69
C PRO A 336 -2.88 9.08 -11.72
N ARG A 337 -2.22 7.92 -11.74
CA ARG A 337 -2.61 6.76 -10.93
C ARG A 337 -2.52 6.99 -9.43
N HIS A 338 -1.56 7.79 -8.95
CA HIS A 338 -1.51 8.18 -7.54
C HIS A 338 -2.76 8.97 -7.12
N LYS A 339 -3.27 9.82 -8.01
CA LYS A 339 -4.50 10.60 -7.78
C LYS A 339 -5.73 9.69 -7.75
N ILE A 340 -5.79 8.66 -8.60
CA ILE A 340 -6.88 7.66 -8.56
C ILE A 340 -6.95 6.99 -7.19
N MET A 341 -5.80 6.62 -6.60
CA MET A 341 -5.74 6.03 -5.25
C MET A 341 -6.16 7.03 -4.16
N LEU A 342 -5.72 8.29 -4.25
CA LEU A 342 -6.16 9.35 -3.34
C LEU A 342 -7.68 9.56 -3.43
N ASP A 343 -8.22 9.71 -4.64
CA ASP A 343 -9.65 9.95 -4.87
C ASP A 343 -10.52 8.76 -4.46
N TYR A 344 -10.02 7.53 -4.48
CA TYR A 344 -10.74 6.36 -3.97
C TYR A 344 -11.15 6.51 -2.49
N ALA A 345 -10.27 7.04 -1.64
CA ALA A 345 -10.63 7.37 -0.26
C ALA A 345 -11.77 8.41 -0.18
N LYS A 346 -11.75 9.42 -1.08
CA LYS A 346 -12.81 10.44 -1.15
C LYS A 346 -14.14 9.84 -1.56
N HIS A 347 -14.13 8.87 -2.49
CA HIS A 347 -15.34 8.14 -2.88
C HIS A 347 -15.96 7.40 -1.69
N ILE A 348 -15.16 6.69 -0.90
CA ILE A 348 -15.64 5.98 0.30
C ILE A 348 -16.23 6.99 1.31
N TYR A 349 -15.56 8.13 1.55
CA TYR A 349 -16.08 9.15 2.46
C TYR A 349 -17.40 9.78 2.00
N ARG A 350 -17.61 9.92 0.69
CA ARG A 350 -18.86 10.44 0.10
C ARG A 350 -20.02 9.46 0.21
N ILE A 351 -19.77 8.16 0.05
CA ILE A 351 -20.81 7.12 0.20
C ILE A 351 -21.21 6.98 1.66
N TYR A 352 -20.23 6.88 2.56
CA TYR A 352 -20.45 6.53 3.95
C TYR A 352 -20.42 7.73 4.89
N THR A 353 -21.02 8.86 4.50
CA THR A 353 -20.92 10.13 5.24
C THR A 353 -21.12 9.98 6.75
N ASN A 354 -22.09 9.17 7.17
CA ASN A 354 -22.52 9.04 8.56
C ASN A 354 -22.09 7.73 9.24
N GLN A 355 -21.29 6.89 8.58
CA GLN A 355 -20.82 5.63 9.13
C GLN A 355 -19.39 5.81 9.67
N PRO A 356 -19.01 5.10 10.75
CA PRO A 356 -17.63 5.03 11.21
C PRO A 356 -16.75 4.32 10.17
N LYS A 357 -15.52 4.81 9.94
CA LYS A 357 -14.61 4.31 8.90
C LYS A 357 -13.21 4.03 9.44
N PHE A 358 -12.63 2.91 9.01
CA PHE A 358 -11.20 2.64 9.12
C PHE A 358 -10.65 2.43 7.72
N ILE A 359 -9.82 3.36 7.24
CA ILE A 359 -9.25 3.32 5.89
C ILE A 359 -7.72 3.31 6.02
N PHE A 360 -7.11 2.27 5.47
CA PHE A 360 -5.65 2.15 5.35
C PHE A 360 -5.24 2.17 3.87
N GLY A 361 -4.51 3.21 3.47
CA GLY A 361 -3.91 3.33 2.14
C GLY A 361 -2.40 3.38 2.23
N PHE A 362 -1.71 2.71 1.31
CA PHE A 362 -0.26 2.72 1.26
C PHE A 362 0.25 2.79 -0.18
N HIS A 363 0.78 3.95 -0.56
CA HIS A 363 1.18 4.30 -1.91
C HIS A 363 2.66 3.97 -2.14
N GLY A 364 2.97 3.24 -3.21
CA GLY A 364 4.34 2.84 -3.54
C GLY A 364 4.82 3.27 -4.92
N GLU A 365 3.93 3.49 -5.90
CA GLU A 365 4.33 3.61 -7.31
C GLU A 365 5.35 4.72 -7.58
N ILE A 366 5.16 5.89 -6.97
CA ILE A 366 6.00 7.06 -7.23
C ILE A 366 7.13 7.24 -6.20
N SER A 367 7.18 6.41 -5.16
CA SER A 367 8.11 6.59 -4.03
C SER A 367 9.08 5.43 -3.84
N HIS A 368 8.71 4.20 -4.21
CA HIS A 368 9.51 3.00 -3.99
C HIS A 368 10.86 3.05 -4.73
N ASP A 369 10.84 3.29 -6.05
CA ASP A 369 12.05 3.25 -6.90
C ASP A 369 12.73 4.62 -7.06
N SER A 370 12.02 5.71 -6.76
CA SER A 370 12.54 7.08 -6.89
C SER A 370 12.03 7.99 -5.78
N PHE A 371 12.93 8.39 -4.90
CA PHE A 371 12.67 9.42 -3.90
C PHE A 371 12.46 10.82 -4.49
N ASN A 372 12.71 11.04 -5.80
CA ASN A 372 12.47 12.32 -6.47
C ASN A 372 11.07 12.39 -7.09
N LEU A 373 10.56 11.26 -7.61
CA LEU A 373 9.29 11.21 -8.34
C LEU A 373 8.08 11.50 -7.44
N VAL A 374 8.19 11.19 -6.14
CA VAL A 374 7.15 11.49 -5.16
C VAL A 374 6.76 12.97 -5.11
N GLY A 375 7.65 13.88 -5.52
CA GLY A 375 7.29 15.30 -5.60
C GLY A 375 6.19 15.63 -6.60
N ALA A 376 5.94 14.74 -7.57
CA ALA A 376 4.82 14.90 -8.50
C ALA A 376 3.45 14.85 -7.83
N ALA A 377 3.36 14.29 -6.61
CA ALA A 377 2.11 14.20 -5.86
C ALA A 377 1.89 15.33 -4.85
N ASP A 378 2.82 16.28 -4.70
CA ASP A 378 2.75 17.26 -3.61
C ASP A 378 1.49 18.13 -3.67
N ASN A 379 1.18 18.69 -4.84
CA ASN A 379 -0.04 19.49 -4.98
C ASN A 379 -1.30 18.63 -4.84
N ASP A 380 -1.31 17.41 -5.38
CA ASP A 380 -2.46 16.50 -5.29
C ASP A 380 -2.73 16.06 -3.85
N LEU A 381 -1.69 15.78 -3.07
CA LEU A 381 -1.81 15.41 -1.66
C LEU A 381 -2.28 16.61 -0.82
N ARG A 382 -1.73 17.82 -1.06
CA ARG A 382 -2.22 19.06 -0.43
C ARG A 382 -3.71 19.28 -0.72
N GLU A 383 -4.13 19.21 -1.98
CA GLU A 383 -5.54 19.35 -2.39
C GLU A 383 -6.43 18.29 -1.76
N TRP A 384 -5.92 17.07 -1.63
CA TRP A 384 -6.64 15.98 -0.99
C TRP A 384 -6.87 16.24 0.50
N LEU A 385 -5.82 16.66 1.23
CA LEU A 385 -5.92 17.06 2.64
C LEU A 385 -6.89 18.24 2.83
N GLU A 386 -6.79 19.24 1.94
CA GLU A 386 -7.67 20.40 1.93
C GLU A 386 -9.13 20.01 1.68
N TRP A 387 -9.39 19.12 0.73
CA TRP A 387 -10.73 18.61 0.48
C TRP A 387 -11.32 17.92 1.73
N PHE A 388 -10.52 17.11 2.42
CA PHE A 388 -10.93 16.45 3.66
C PHE A 388 -11.28 17.45 4.78
N LYS A 389 -10.49 18.52 4.94
CA LYS A 389 -10.77 19.59 5.90
C LYS A 389 -12.04 20.38 5.53
N LEU A 390 -12.12 20.89 4.30
CA LEU A 390 -13.20 21.78 3.84
C LEU A 390 -14.57 21.10 3.83
N ASN A 391 -14.62 19.78 3.63
CA ASN A 391 -15.87 19.01 3.66
C ASN A 391 -16.21 18.49 5.08
N GLY A 392 -15.49 18.92 6.11
CA GLY A 392 -15.73 18.54 7.51
C GLY A 392 -15.40 17.08 7.83
N HIS A 393 -14.80 16.33 6.90
CA HIS A 393 -14.46 14.93 7.12
C HIS A 393 -13.35 14.74 8.17
N LEU A 394 -12.50 15.74 8.39
CA LEU A 394 -11.49 15.71 9.45
C LEU A 394 -12.03 16.08 10.84
N ASN A 395 -13.26 16.61 10.94
CA ASN A 395 -13.85 16.99 12.22
C ASN A 395 -14.02 15.77 13.14
N ASN A 396 -14.15 14.58 12.57
CA ASN A 396 -14.20 13.34 13.32
C ASN A 396 -13.29 12.22 12.82
N THR A 397 -12.09 12.57 12.37
CA THR A 397 -11.12 11.60 11.87
C THR A 397 -9.77 11.76 12.57
N LEU A 398 -9.27 10.66 13.13
CA LEU A 398 -7.84 10.51 13.41
C LEU A 398 -7.12 10.33 12.07
N LEU A 399 -6.46 11.38 11.60
CA LEU A 399 -5.66 11.35 10.37
C LEU A 399 -4.22 10.99 10.71
N ILE A 400 -3.71 9.96 10.04
CA ILE A 400 -2.34 9.49 10.15
C ILE A 400 -1.70 9.52 8.76
N ILE A 401 -0.71 10.41 8.58
CA ILE A 401 0.16 10.40 7.40
C ILE A 401 1.49 9.79 7.78
N MET A 402 1.90 8.73 7.06
CA MET A 402 3.05 7.93 7.49
C MET A 402 3.94 7.40 6.36
N SER A 403 5.02 6.75 6.75
CA SER A 403 5.86 5.93 5.87
C SER A 403 6.34 4.69 6.62
N ASP A 404 6.61 3.62 5.89
CA ASP A 404 7.07 2.33 6.43
C ASP A 404 8.58 2.34 6.67
N HIS A 405 9.37 2.82 5.72
CA HIS A 405 10.79 2.99 5.85
C HIS A 405 11.37 4.13 4.99
N GLY A 406 12.67 4.43 5.10
CA GLY A 406 13.38 5.39 4.26
C GLY A 406 13.95 4.68 3.03
N HIS A 407 14.35 5.45 2.02
CA HIS A 407 14.81 4.88 0.77
C HIS A 407 16.13 4.12 0.92
N ARG A 408 16.24 2.96 0.25
CA ARG A 408 17.36 2.01 0.39
C ARG A 408 18.43 2.11 -0.71
N SER A 409 18.44 3.18 -1.50
CA SER A 409 19.51 3.41 -2.48
C SER A 409 20.89 3.52 -1.79
N LEU A 410 21.91 2.87 -2.35
CA LEU A 410 23.29 2.84 -1.82
C LEU A 410 23.83 4.24 -1.49
N ASN A 411 23.44 5.25 -2.27
CA ASN A 411 23.88 6.64 -2.08
C ASN A 411 23.22 7.29 -0.86
N ILE A 412 21.94 6.98 -0.58
CA ILE A 412 21.18 7.54 0.56
C ILE A 412 21.43 6.74 1.84
N HIS A 413 21.64 5.43 1.73
CA HIS A 413 21.94 4.57 2.87
C HIS A 413 23.19 5.03 3.63
N ARG A 414 24.21 5.52 2.91
CA ARG A 414 25.43 6.12 3.49
C ARG A 414 25.16 7.38 4.32
N LEU A 415 24.07 8.09 4.03
CA LEU A 415 23.67 9.33 4.72
C LEU A 415 22.75 9.09 5.93
N LYS A 416 22.51 7.82 6.31
CA LYS A 416 21.69 7.42 7.47
C LYS A 416 20.28 8.05 7.52
N GLN A 417 19.71 8.43 6.38
CA GLN A 417 18.32 8.95 6.29
C GLN A 417 17.27 7.83 6.39
N LYS A 418 17.36 7.00 7.44
CA LYS A 418 16.32 6.04 7.84
C LYS A 418 15.36 6.62 8.88
N MET A 419 15.12 7.93 8.87
CA MET A 419 14.23 8.58 9.83
C MET A 419 12.82 8.64 9.24
N PHE A 420 11.81 8.19 9.96
CA PHE A 420 10.46 8.01 9.44
C PHE A 420 9.56 9.14 9.89
N LEU A 421 8.44 9.29 9.19
CA LEU A 421 7.48 10.33 9.49
C LEU A 421 6.14 9.69 9.84
N PHE A 422 5.58 10.14 10.95
CA PHE A 422 4.25 9.82 11.40
C PHE A 422 3.66 11.15 11.88
N PHE A 423 2.58 11.57 11.24
CA PHE A 423 1.77 12.69 11.69
C PHE A 423 0.54 12.16 12.38
N ILE A 424 0.25 12.64 13.57
CA ILE A 424 -1.07 12.49 14.19
C ILE A 424 -1.74 13.85 14.11
N PHE A 425 -2.88 13.93 13.44
CA PHE A 425 -3.81 15.02 13.66
C PHE A 425 -4.95 14.52 14.54
N GLU A 426 -5.00 15.05 15.76
CA GLU A 426 -6.20 15.04 16.57
C GLU A 426 -6.93 16.35 16.26
N GLY A 427 -8.04 16.29 15.52
CA GLY A 427 -8.97 17.43 15.44
C GLY A 427 -9.27 17.93 16.84
N ALA A 428 -9.45 19.23 17.04
CA ALA A 428 -9.68 19.78 18.38
C ALA A 428 -10.88 19.09 19.05
N TRP A 429 -10.59 18.08 19.88
CA TRP A 429 -11.54 17.31 20.65
C TRP A 429 -11.65 17.96 22.02
N ILE A 430 -12.39 19.07 22.07
CA ILE A 430 -12.80 19.72 23.32
C ILE A 430 -14.31 19.90 23.31
#